data_AF-A0A1J5B8R6-F1
#
_entry.id   AF-A0A1J5B8R6-F1
#
_cell.length_a   1.000
_cell.length_b   1.000
_cell.length_c   1.000
_cell.angle_alpha   90.00
_cell.angle_beta   90.00
_cell.angle_gamma   90.00
#
_symmetry.space_group_name_H-M   'P 1'
#
loop_
_entity.id
_entity.type
_entity.pdbx_description
1 polymer ?
#
loop_
_entity_poly.entity_id
_entity_poly.type
_entity_poly.pdbx_seq_one_letter_code
_entity_poly.pdbx_strand_id
1 'polypeptide(L)'
;MNLGLIFFTGLTTGGLSCLAVQGGLLVSLIANLKSRFLFLPVLMFLLSKATVYAVLGFLLGLFGSKISLNPAIAAVFQIFTALFMFGTAMNLLNIHPIFRYLTITPPAFVRRFLKSTNKSEALFTPLILGALTVLIPCGVTQAMEVLAINSANPIQGALIMLFFVLGTVPLFVLFGVSAARFSATWQVQFSRVASTLLIVFSLYVFNSSLILFNAPITFSTLTRPLRWFFSAERFESNPVNNQITININNSGYSPKYFQVKVNQPVQLTLVSKNVRSCALAFVFKSFNIRAILKPTDKQTFTFTPTKTGSYLYSCSMGMYSGTMEVVQ
;
A
#
# COMPACT_ATOMS: atom_id res chain seq x y z
N MET A 1 -5.86 12.17 -14.42
CA MET A 1 -5.73 11.16 -13.34
C MET A 1 -6.86 10.16 -13.50
N ASN A 2 -6.58 8.85 -13.56
CA ASN A 2 -7.62 7.84 -13.86
C ASN A 2 -8.29 7.35 -12.57
N LEU A 3 -9.43 7.94 -12.19
CA LEU A 3 -10.21 7.54 -11.01
C LEU A 3 -10.67 6.07 -11.07
N GLY A 4 -10.94 5.55 -12.27
CA GLY A 4 -11.27 4.14 -12.47
C GLY A 4 -10.16 3.19 -12.01
N LEU A 5 -8.89 3.55 -12.22
CA LEU A 5 -7.76 2.75 -11.73
C LEU A 5 -7.74 2.74 -10.19
N ILE A 6 -7.94 3.89 -9.57
CA ILE A 6 -7.98 4.01 -8.11
C ILE A 6 -9.12 3.15 -7.54
N PHE A 7 -10.29 3.18 -8.17
CA PHE A 7 -11.40 2.30 -7.84
C PHE A 7 -11.03 0.81 -7.96
N PHE A 8 -10.42 0.37 -9.06
CA PHE A 8 -9.98 -1.03 -9.21
C PHE A 8 -8.88 -1.44 -8.22
N THR A 9 -7.96 -0.53 -7.87
CA THR A 9 -6.97 -0.79 -6.82
C THR A 9 -7.64 -0.92 -5.46
N GLY A 10 -8.68 -0.13 -5.19
CA GLY A 10 -9.53 -0.26 -4.01
C GLY A 10 -10.31 -1.57 -3.99
N LEU A 11 -10.82 -2.02 -5.14
CA LEU A 11 -11.56 -3.29 -5.26
C LEU A 11 -10.68 -4.52 -5.11
N THR A 12 -9.41 -4.46 -5.51
CA THR A 12 -8.51 -5.62 -5.51
C THR A 12 -7.60 -5.59 -4.29
N THR A 13 -6.42 -4.98 -4.43
CA THR A 13 -5.37 -4.97 -3.41
C THR A 13 -5.79 -4.20 -2.15
N GLY A 14 -6.48 -3.07 -2.33
CA GLY A 14 -6.97 -2.23 -1.23
C GLY A 14 -8.01 -2.95 -0.39
N GLY A 15 -9.03 -3.53 -1.02
CA GLY A 15 -10.13 -4.19 -0.34
C GLY A 15 -9.65 -5.43 0.42
N LEU A 16 -8.81 -6.26 -0.20
CA LEU A 16 -8.25 -7.45 0.46
C LEU A 16 -7.35 -7.09 1.65
N SER A 17 -6.43 -6.14 1.49
CA SER A 17 -5.55 -5.70 2.58
C SER A 17 -6.31 -5.00 3.70
N CYS A 18 -7.24 -4.10 3.36
CA CYS A 18 -8.10 -3.43 4.33
C CYS A 18 -8.99 -4.43 5.07
N LEU A 19 -9.57 -5.43 4.39
CA LEU A 19 -10.38 -6.46 5.02
C LEU A 19 -9.58 -7.34 5.98
N ALA A 20 -8.32 -7.65 5.63
CA ALA A 20 -7.49 -8.48 6.50
C ALA A 20 -7.24 -7.79 7.86
N VAL A 21 -7.06 -6.47 7.89
CA VAL A 21 -6.82 -5.71 9.14
C VAL A 21 -8.13 -5.22 9.78
N GLN A 22 -9.02 -4.61 9.00
CA GLN A 22 -10.25 -3.95 9.48
C GLN A 22 -11.46 -4.89 9.53
N GLY A 23 -11.38 -6.07 8.91
CA GLY A 23 -12.50 -7.03 8.87
C GLY A 23 -12.88 -7.56 10.25
N GLY A 24 -11.91 -7.74 11.16
CA GLY A 24 -12.19 -8.16 12.54
C GLY A 24 -13.06 -7.15 13.31
N LEU A 25 -12.88 -5.85 13.07
CA LEU A 25 -13.72 -4.79 13.64
C LEU A 25 -15.16 -4.93 13.13
N LEU A 26 -15.34 -5.12 11.81
CA LEU A 26 -16.66 -5.31 11.21
C LEU A 26 -17.36 -6.57 11.74
N VAL A 27 -16.64 -7.69 11.90
CA VAL A 27 -17.20 -8.92 12.45
C VAL A 27 -17.60 -8.74 13.91
N SER A 28 -16.78 -8.08 14.72
CA SER A 28 -17.09 -7.81 16.13
C SER A 28 -18.31 -6.90 16.32
N LEU A 29 -18.54 -5.97 15.39
CA LEU A 29 -19.74 -5.14 15.33
C LEU A 29 -20.98 -6.00 15.06
N ILE A 30 -20.92 -6.82 14.02
CA ILE A 30 -22.05 -7.66 13.59
C ILE A 30 -22.38 -8.72 14.65
N ALA A 31 -21.37 -9.32 15.29
CA ALA A 31 -21.56 -10.31 16.35
C ALA A 31 -22.27 -9.73 17.60
N ASN A 32 -22.09 -8.44 17.88
CA ASN A 32 -22.76 -7.76 19.00
C ASN A 32 -24.17 -7.25 18.65
N LEU A 33 -24.52 -7.15 17.36
CA LEU A 33 -25.81 -6.62 16.92
C LEU A 33 -26.78 -7.77 16.59
N LYS A 34 -27.73 -8.03 17.49
CA LYS A 34 -28.82 -9.02 17.33
C LYS A 34 -29.92 -8.56 16.34
N SER A 35 -29.57 -7.74 15.34
CA SER A 35 -30.51 -7.10 14.41
C SER A 35 -30.85 -7.98 13.21
N ARG A 36 -32.12 -7.99 12.81
CA ARG A 36 -32.63 -8.66 11.59
C ARG A 36 -32.14 -8.00 10.30
N PHE A 37 -31.74 -6.72 10.36
CA PHE A 37 -31.21 -5.95 9.23
C PHE A 37 -29.70 -5.78 9.34
N LEU A 38 -28.99 -6.76 8.80
CA LEU A 38 -27.53 -6.83 8.82
C LEU A 38 -26.85 -5.76 7.93
N PHE A 39 -27.58 -5.23 6.96
CA PHE A 39 -27.06 -4.30 5.95
C PHE A 39 -26.91 -2.87 6.48
N LEU A 40 -27.79 -2.43 7.38
CA LEU A 40 -27.82 -1.05 7.87
C LEU A 40 -26.54 -0.67 8.66
N PRO A 41 -26.04 -1.50 9.61
CA PRO A 41 -24.78 -1.22 10.29
C PRO A 41 -23.56 -1.20 9.37
N VAL A 42 -23.53 -2.09 8.36
CA VAL A 42 -22.44 -2.17 7.37
C VAL A 42 -22.43 -0.91 6.51
N LEU A 43 -23.60 -0.43 6.07
CA LEU A 43 -23.72 0.80 5.29
C LEU A 43 -23.25 2.02 6.10
N MET A 44 -23.63 2.12 7.38
CA MET A 44 -23.19 3.20 8.26
C MET A 44 -21.66 3.20 8.49
N PHE A 45 -21.09 2.01 8.70
CA PHE A 45 -19.64 1.84 8.81
C PHE A 45 -18.92 2.32 7.54
N LEU A 46 -19.42 1.92 6.35
CA LEU A 46 -18.83 2.28 5.07
C LEU A 46 -19.02 3.75 4.70
N LEU A 47 -20.17 4.35 5.03
CA LEU A 47 -20.41 5.78 4.88
C LEU A 47 -19.42 6.58 5.72
N SER A 48 -19.28 6.24 7.01
CA SER A 48 -18.32 6.92 7.87
C SER A 48 -16.89 6.77 7.36
N LYS A 49 -16.50 5.57 6.92
CA LYS A 49 -15.19 5.33 6.32
C LYS A 49 -14.99 6.22 5.08
N ALA A 50 -15.96 6.27 4.18
CA ALA A 50 -15.87 7.09 2.97
C ALA A 50 -15.73 8.58 3.29
N THR A 51 -16.54 9.10 4.22
CA THR A 51 -16.50 10.51 4.62
C THR A 51 -15.16 10.88 5.26
N VAL A 52 -14.67 10.09 6.21
CA VAL A 52 -13.43 10.40 6.93
C VAL A 52 -12.21 10.30 6.01
N TYR A 53 -12.15 9.30 5.13
CA TYR A 53 -11.07 9.18 4.13
C TYR A 53 -11.13 10.30 3.08
N ALA A 54 -12.32 10.74 2.65
CA ALA A 54 -12.45 11.86 1.74
C ALA A 54 -11.96 13.18 2.37
N VAL A 55 -12.32 13.43 3.63
CA VAL A 55 -11.82 14.59 4.40
C VAL A 55 -10.31 14.52 4.59
N LEU A 56 -9.77 13.36 4.93
CA LEU A 56 -8.32 13.15 5.03
C LEU A 56 -7.63 13.40 3.69
N GLY A 57 -8.17 12.87 2.59
CA GLY A 57 -7.66 13.11 1.23
C GLY A 57 -7.69 14.59 0.84
N PHE A 58 -8.74 15.32 1.21
CA PHE A 58 -8.84 16.76 1.02
C PHE A 58 -7.72 17.52 1.74
N LEU A 59 -7.53 17.21 3.03
CA LEU A 59 -6.48 17.81 3.86
C LEU A 59 -5.08 17.50 3.30
N LEU A 60 -4.82 16.24 2.97
CA LEU A 60 -3.54 15.80 2.40
C LEU A 60 -3.25 16.47 1.04
N GLY A 61 -4.25 16.63 0.17
CA GLY A 61 -4.10 17.35 -1.09
C GLY A 61 -3.81 18.85 -0.89
N LEU A 62 -4.40 19.45 0.15
CA LEU A 62 -4.11 20.84 0.54
C LEU A 62 -2.66 20.99 1.03
N PHE A 63 -2.20 20.08 1.90
CA PHE A 63 -0.82 20.07 2.39
C PHE A 63 0.21 19.73 1.31
N GLY A 64 -0.17 18.95 0.29
CA GLY A 64 0.71 18.60 -0.83
C GLY A 64 1.22 19.78 -1.64
N SER A 65 0.48 20.89 -1.67
CA SER A 65 0.95 22.13 -2.28
C SER A 65 2.10 22.81 -1.52
N LYS A 66 2.28 22.49 -0.23
CA LYS A 66 3.27 23.12 0.67
C LYS A 66 4.36 22.17 1.16
N ILE A 67 4.17 20.86 1.03
CA ILE A 67 5.06 19.84 1.57
C ILE A 67 5.61 19.00 0.43
N SER A 68 6.88 19.19 0.09
CA SER A 68 7.62 18.22 -0.73
C SER A 68 7.92 17.00 0.13
N LEU A 69 7.25 15.89 -0.15
CA LEU A 69 7.45 14.65 0.61
C LEU A 69 8.90 14.18 0.49
N ASN A 70 9.61 14.19 1.62
CA ASN A 70 10.88 13.52 1.75
C ASN A 70 10.63 12.00 1.76
N PRO A 71 11.23 11.21 0.86
CA PRO A 71 11.08 9.75 0.82
C PRO A 71 11.49 9.08 2.13
N ALA A 72 12.37 9.72 2.92
CA ALA A 72 12.73 9.24 4.24
C ALA A 72 11.50 9.18 5.17
N ILE A 73 10.64 10.20 5.15
CA ILE A 73 9.42 10.25 5.98
C ILE A 73 8.46 9.13 5.56
N ALA A 74 8.24 8.98 4.25
CA ALA A 74 7.39 7.91 3.72
C ALA A 74 7.91 6.52 4.11
N ALA A 75 9.23 6.31 4.09
CA ALA A 75 9.85 5.06 4.48
C ALA A 75 9.74 4.79 5.99
N VAL A 76 9.87 5.81 6.86
CA VAL A 76 9.60 5.67 8.31
C VAL A 76 8.15 5.25 8.55
N PHE A 77 7.19 5.91 7.88
CA PHE A 77 5.77 5.53 7.97
C PHE A 77 5.50 4.11 7.44
N GLN A 78 6.22 3.64 6.42
CA GLN A 78 6.12 2.28 5.93
C GLN A 78 6.68 1.25 6.92
N ILE A 79 7.81 1.54 7.59
CA ILE A 79 8.35 0.68 8.64
C ILE A 79 7.35 0.56 9.79
N PHE A 80 6.78 1.69 10.22
CA PHE A 80 5.75 1.71 11.25
C PHE A 80 4.55 0.85 10.87
N THR A 81 4.05 0.98 9.63
CA THR A 81 2.95 0.15 9.12
C THR A 81 3.28 -1.31 9.03
N ALA A 82 4.49 -1.67 8.57
CA ALA A 82 4.92 -3.05 8.52
C ALA A 82 4.91 -3.67 9.92
N LEU A 83 5.44 -2.96 10.92
CA LEU A 83 5.45 -3.39 12.31
C LEU A 83 4.03 -3.52 12.88
N PHE A 84 3.15 -2.56 12.58
CA PHE A 84 1.75 -2.59 12.99
C PHE A 84 0.97 -3.75 12.34
N MET A 85 1.14 -3.99 11.03
CA MET A 85 0.54 -5.11 10.33
C MET A 85 1.04 -6.46 10.86
N PHE A 86 2.33 -6.55 11.19
CA PHE A 86 2.90 -7.73 11.81
C PHE A 86 2.30 -7.99 13.19
N GLY A 87 2.22 -6.95 14.02
CA GLY A 87 1.62 -7.01 15.35
C GLY A 87 0.14 -7.41 15.32
N THR A 88 -0.64 -6.85 14.39
CA THR A 88 -2.06 -7.21 14.21
C THR A 88 -2.22 -8.66 13.73
N ALA A 89 -1.35 -9.14 12.84
CA ALA A 89 -1.35 -10.55 12.42
C ALA A 89 -0.99 -11.51 13.58
N MET A 90 -0.01 -11.17 14.41
CA MET A 90 0.35 -11.99 15.58
C MET A 90 -0.75 -12.00 16.65
N ASN A 91 -1.47 -10.90 16.82
CA ASN A 91 -2.66 -10.86 17.68
C ASN A 91 -3.78 -11.77 17.13
N LEU A 92 -3.99 -11.74 15.81
CA LEU A 92 -5.02 -12.55 15.16
C LEU A 92 -4.73 -14.07 15.25
N LEU A 93 -3.45 -14.45 15.28
CA LEU A 93 -2.97 -15.81 15.58
C LEU A 93 -2.99 -16.16 17.09
N ASN A 94 -3.28 -15.23 17.99
CA ASN A 94 -3.22 -15.39 19.45
C ASN A 94 -1.89 -16.01 19.97
N ILE A 95 -0.75 -15.65 19.37
CA ILE A 95 0.56 -16.23 19.72
C ILE A 95 1.05 -15.75 21.10
N HIS A 96 0.87 -14.45 21.39
CA HIS A 96 1.33 -13.87 22.65
C HIS A 96 0.40 -12.74 23.12
N PRO A 97 0.09 -12.63 24.43
CA PRO A 97 -0.83 -11.63 24.98
C PRO A 97 -0.38 -10.18 24.78
N ILE A 98 0.92 -9.94 24.54
CA ILE A 98 1.46 -8.60 24.30
C ILE A 98 0.88 -7.95 23.03
N PHE A 99 0.56 -8.75 22.01
CA PHE A 99 0.01 -8.26 20.75
C PHE A 99 -1.44 -7.79 20.87
N ARG A 100 -2.12 -8.12 21.97
CA ARG A 100 -3.48 -7.66 22.27
C ARG A 100 -3.55 -6.15 22.49
N TYR A 101 -2.44 -5.52 22.89
CA TYR A 101 -2.34 -4.08 23.09
C TYR A 101 -2.24 -3.30 21.77
N LEU A 102 -1.79 -3.95 20.68
CA LEU A 102 -1.62 -3.31 19.37
C LEU A 102 -2.93 -3.17 18.59
N THR A 103 -3.94 -4.00 18.89
CA THR A 103 -5.29 -3.72 18.42
C THR A 103 -5.91 -2.63 19.28
N ILE A 104 -6.11 -1.45 18.70
CA ILE A 104 -6.81 -0.34 19.33
C ILE A 104 -8.24 -0.80 19.63
N THR A 105 -8.44 -1.33 20.82
CA THR A 105 -9.80 -1.47 21.37
C THR A 105 -10.27 -0.07 21.73
N PRO A 106 -11.52 0.29 21.42
CA PRO A 106 -12.02 1.63 21.72
C PRO A 106 -11.82 1.95 23.20
N PRO A 107 -11.26 3.14 23.54
CA PRO A 107 -10.90 3.48 24.91
C PRO A 107 -12.10 3.39 25.85
N ALA A 108 -11.86 3.17 27.15
CA ALA A 108 -12.92 2.87 28.12
C ALA A 108 -14.07 3.89 28.12
N PHE A 109 -13.77 5.16 27.84
CA PHE A 109 -14.77 6.22 27.66
C PHE A 109 -15.70 5.96 26.46
N VAL A 110 -15.14 5.59 25.31
CA VAL A 110 -15.89 5.21 24.11
C VAL A 110 -16.66 3.93 24.40
N ARG A 111 -16.04 2.90 24.98
CA ARG A 111 -16.73 1.65 25.36
C ARG A 111 -17.89 1.87 26.34
N ARG A 112 -17.78 2.83 27.25
CA ARG A 112 -18.85 3.20 28.22
C ARG A 112 -19.99 3.95 27.51
N PHE A 113 -19.67 4.79 26.53
CA PHE A 113 -20.64 5.39 25.60
C PHE A 113 -21.30 4.36 24.66
N LEU A 114 -20.63 3.25 24.33
CA LEU A 114 -21.17 2.15 23.52
C LEU A 114 -22.03 1.14 24.31
N LYS A 115 -22.03 1.22 25.65
CA LYS A 115 -22.72 0.27 26.53
C LYS A 115 -24.12 0.74 26.95
N SER A 116 -24.56 1.93 26.50
CA SER A 116 -25.87 2.46 26.84
C SER A 116 -26.94 1.90 25.87
N THR A 117 -28.13 1.66 26.43
CA THR A 117 -29.13 0.70 25.93
C THR A 117 -30.14 1.36 24.99
N ASN A 118 -29.74 2.41 24.28
CA ASN A 118 -30.65 3.17 23.42
C ASN A 118 -30.57 2.70 21.96
N LYS A 119 -31.73 2.58 21.28
CA LYS A 119 -31.84 2.22 19.85
C LYS A 119 -30.99 3.11 18.92
N SER A 120 -30.71 4.34 19.33
CA SER A 120 -29.84 5.30 18.62
C SER A 120 -28.34 4.94 18.71
N GLU A 121 -27.89 4.26 19.77
CA GLU A 121 -26.46 3.92 19.98
C GLU A 121 -26.02 2.68 19.20
N ALA A 122 -26.96 1.79 18.86
CA ALA A 122 -26.74 0.67 17.94
C ALA A 122 -26.38 1.15 16.51
N LEU A 123 -26.78 2.38 16.15
CA LEU A 123 -26.47 3.02 14.87
C LEU A 123 -25.18 3.87 14.93
N PHE A 124 -24.82 4.38 16.11
CA PHE A 124 -23.66 5.24 16.31
C PHE A 124 -22.34 4.46 16.39
N THR A 125 -22.41 3.23 16.90
CA THR A 125 -21.27 2.33 17.08
C THR A 125 -20.54 1.99 15.76
N PRO A 126 -21.25 1.59 14.67
CA PRO A 126 -20.63 1.39 13.35
C PRO A 126 -19.99 2.65 12.77
N LEU A 127 -20.58 3.83 13.05
CA LEU A 127 -20.08 5.12 12.56
C LEU A 127 -18.69 5.43 13.17
N ILE A 128 -18.58 5.35 14.50
CA ILE A 128 -17.30 5.58 15.20
C ILE A 128 -16.24 4.59 14.73
N LEU A 129 -16.58 3.30 14.63
CA LEU A 129 -15.61 2.30 14.18
C LEU A 129 -15.18 2.54 12.73
N GLY A 130 -16.10 2.98 11.86
CA GLY A 130 -15.79 3.40 10.50
C GLY A 130 -14.82 4.59 10.46
N ALA A 131 -15.02 5.60 11.30
CA ALA A 131 -14.10 6.74 11.43
C ALA A 131 -12.70 6.32 11.93
N LEU A 132 -12.64 5.42 12.92
CA LEU A 132 -11.38 4.91 13.46
C LEU A 132 -10.55 4.12 12.44
N THR A 133 -11.15 3.65 11.33
CA THR A 133 -10.39 2.91 10.31
C THR A 133 -9.27 3.73 9.67
N VAL A 134 -9.36 5.06 9.65
CA VAL A 134 -8.27 5.94 9.18
C VAL A 134 -7.00 5.76 10.02
N LEU A 135 -7.13 5.48 11.31
CA LEU A 135 -5.96 5.30 12.20
C LEU A 135 -5.30 3.93 12.03
N ILE A 136 -5.88 3.05 11.22
CA ILE A 136 -5.40 1.69 11.00
C ILE A 136 -4.65 1.67 9.67
N PRO A 137 -3.31 1.84 9.69
CA PRO A 137 -2.55 1.91 8.46
C PRO A 137 -2.53 0.55 7.76
N CYS A 138 -2.81 0.55 6.46
CA CYS A 138 -2.42 -0.53 5.57
C CYS A 138 -1.55 0.03 4.42
N GLY A 139 -0.60 -0.75 3.92
CA GLY A 139 0.38 -0.26 2.94
C GLY A 139 -0.26 0.34 1.67
N VAL A 140 -1.45 -0.15 1.26
CA VAL A 140 -2.17 0.38 0.10
C VAL A 140 -2.82 1.73 0.41
N THR A 141 -3.40 1.91 1.60
CA THR A 141 -3.95 3.22 2.01
C THR A 141 -2.87 4.29 2.04
N GLN A 142 -1.69 3.97 2.58
CA GLN A 142 -0.56 4.93 2.60
C GLN A 142 -0.09 5.33 1.21
N ALA A 143 -0.11 4.41 0.24
CA ALA A 143 0.23 4.74 -1.14
C ALA A 143 -0.77 5.72 -1.76
N MET A 144 -2.06 5.55 -1.45
CA MET A 144 -3.10 6.47 -1.89
C MET A 144 -3.01 7.82 -1.16
N GLU A 145 -2.59 7.85 0.10
CA GLU A 145 -2.30 9.08 0.86
C GLU A 145 -1.15 9.84 0.22
N VAL A 146 -0.05 9.16 -0.08
CA VAL A 146 1.09 9.76 -0.80
C VAL A 146 0.68 10.25 -2.19
N LEU A 147 -0.15 9.51 -2.91
CA LEU A 147 -0.69 9.94 -4.20
C LEU A 147 -1.57 11.18 -4.06
N ALA A 148 -2.41 11.25 -3.02
CA ALA A 148 -3.24 12.42 -2.72
C ALA A 148 -2.38 13.65 -2.41
N ILE A 149 -1.32 13.51 -1.62
CA ILE A 149 -0.37 14.60 -1.35
C ILE A 149 0.31 15.05 -2.65
N ASN A 150 0.80 14.11 -3.46
CA ASN A 150 1.48 14.43 -4.73
C ASN A 150 0.55 15.09 -5.77
N SER A 151 -0.77 14.95 -5.63
CA SER A 151 -1.72 15.65 -6.52
C SER A 151 -1.71 17.17 -6.30
N ALA A 152 -1.20 17.65 -5.16
CA ALA A 152 -1.12 19.07 -4.76
C ALA A 152 -2.43 19.87 -4.92
N ASN A 153 -3.57 19.18 -5.01
CA ASN A 153 -4.89 19.77 -5.20
C ASN A 153 -5.88 19.11 -4.22
N PRO A 154 -6.55 19.89 -3.35
CA PRO A 154 -7.46 19.36 -2.32
C PRO A 154 -8.60 18.50 -2.89
N ILE A 155 -9.22 18.96 -3.99
CA ILE A 155 -10.36 18.27 -4.61
C ILE A 155 -9.89 16.94 -5.22
N GLN A 156 -8.72 16.94 -5.86
CA GLN A 156 -8.13 15.73 -6.42
C GLN A 156 -7.75 14.72 -5.32
N GLY A 157 -7.15 15.18 -4.22
CA GLY A 157 -6.84 14.34 -3.06
C GLY A 157 -8.09 13.69 -2.44
N ALA A 158 -9.17 14.46 -2.30
CA ALA A 158 -10.46 13.95 -1.83
C ALA A 158 -11.04 12.88 -2.76
N LEU A 159 -11.01 13.12 -4.09
CA LEU A 159 -11.51 12.18 -5.10
C LEU A 159 -10.70 10.88 -5.13
N ILE A 160 -9.37 10.94 -4.97
CA ILE A 160 -8.52 9.74 -4.89
C ILE A 160 -9.00 8.86 -3.74
N MET A 161 -9.15 9.42 -2.54
CA MET A 161 -9.55 8.66 -1.36
C MET A 161 -10.98 8.14 -1.45
N LEU A 162 -11.89 8.96 -1.98
CA LEU A 162 -13.29 8.58 -2.11
C LEU A 162 -13.45 7.40 -3.09
N PHE A 163 -12.84 7.47 -4.28
CA PHE A 163 -12.90 6.37 -5.25
C PHE A 163 -12.19 5.11 -4.75
N PHE A 164 -11.10 5.28 -3.99
CA PHE A 164 -10.42 4.15 -3.34
C PHE A 164 -11.34 3.45 -2.34
N VAL A 165 -12.00 4.19 -1.45
CA VAL A 165 -12.92 3.61 -0.46
C VAL A 165 -14.15 3.01 -1.13
N LEU A 166 -14.74 3.68 -2.13
CA LEU A 166 -15.83 3.11 -2.93
C LEU A 166 -15.44 1.77 -3.59
N GLY A 167 -14.18 1.64 -4.03
CA GLY A 167 -13.65 0.37 -4.53
C GLY A 167 -13.68 -0.73 -3.47
N THR A 168 -13.44 -0.41 -2.18
CA THR A 168 -13.47 -1.41 -1.10
C THR A 168 -14.88 -1.83 -0.68
N VAL A 169 -15.93 -1.05 -1.01
CA VAL A 169 -17.31 -1.27 -0.57
C VAL A 169 -17.85 -2.66 -0.93
N PRO A 170 -17.75 -3.15 -2.20
CA PRO A 170 -18.31 -4.45 -2.58
C PRO A 170 -17.74 -5.60 -1.74
N LEU A 171 -16.43 -5.56 -1.47
CA LEU A 171 -15.73 -6.55 -0.64
C LEU A 171 -16.17 -6.51 0.83
N PHE A 172 -16.29 -5.31 1.41
CA PHE A 172 -16.74 -5.15 2.80
C PHE A 172 -18.22 -5.52 3.00
N VAL A 173 -19.09 -5.19 2.05
CA VAL A 173 -20.50 -5.62 2.08
C VAL A 173 -20.60 -7.13 1.98
N LEU A 174 -19.91 -7.73 1.01
CA LEU A 174 -19.87 -9.18 0.82
C LEU A 174 -19.38 -9.87 2.10
N PHE A 175 -18.23 -9.44 2.63
CA PHE A 175 -17.66 -10.02 3.83
C PHE A 175 -18.56 -9.82 5.06
N GLY A 176 -19.14 -8.64 5.26
CA GLY A 176 -20.03 -8.35 6.38
C GLY A 176 -21.30 -9.22 6.38
N VAL A 177 -21.97 -9.37 5.23
CA VAL A 177 -23.17 -10.22 5.11
C VAL A 177 -22.82 -11.69 5.28
N SER A 178 -21.72 -12.13 4.66
CA SER A 178 -21.25 -13.52 4.75
C SER A 178 -20.82 -13.89 6.18
N ALA A 179 -20.15 -12.98 6.89
CA ALA A 179 -19.63 -13.25 8.23
C ALA A 179 -20.72 -13.56 9.26
N ALA A 180 -21.95 -13.04 9.11
CA ALA A 180 -23.06 -13.38 10.00
C ALA A 180 -23.70 -14.74 9.74
N ARG A 181 -23.48 -15.32 8.56
CA ARG A 181 -24.05 -16.64 8.20
C ARG A 181 -23.09 -17.78 8.48
N PHE A 182 -21.81 -17.50 8.76
CA PHE A 182 -20.79 -18.53 8.89
C PHE A 182 -20.58 -19.01 10.32
N SER A 183 -20.28 -20.31 10.45
CA SER A 183 -19.99 -20.98 11.70
C SER A 183 -18.68 -20.49 12.33
N ALA A 184 -18.55 -20.64 13.64
CA ALA A 184 -17.34 -20.25 14.40
C ALA A 184 -16.04 -20.88 13.83
N THR A 185 -16.13 -22.07 13.23
CA THR A 185 -15.00 -22.76 12.59
C THR A 185 -14.44 -21.99 11.40
N TRP A 186 -15.31 -21.41 10.57
CA TRP A 186 -14.89 -20.64 9.40
C TRP A 186 -14.24 -19.31 9.80
N GLN A 187 -14.70 -18.69 10.90
CA GLN A 187 -14.09 -17.50 11.47
C GLN A 187 -12.63 -17.76 11.91
N VAL A 188 -12.35 -18.91 12.51
CA VAL A 188 -10.98 -19.32 12.89
C VAL A 188 -10.11 -19.56 11.66
N GLN A 189 -10.62 -20.23 10.63
CA GLN A 189 -9.87 -20.47 9.40
C GLN A 189 -9.57 -19.19 8.64
N PHE A 190 -10.57 -18.32 8.47
CA PHE A 190 -10.39 -17.01 7.85
C PHE A 190 -9.35 -16.17 8.60
N SER A 191 -9.42 -16.14 9.93
CA SER A 191 -8.45 -15.47 10.79
C SER A 191 -7.00 -15.97 10.53
N ARG A 192 -6.80 -17.29 10.42
CA ARG A 192 -5.47 -17.86 10.10
C ARG A 192 -4.99 -17.45 8.71
N VAL A 193 -5.84 -17.54 7.69
CA VAL A 193 -5.49 -17.16 6.31
C VAL A 193 -5.17 -15.67 6.22
N ALA A 194 -6.00 -14.81 6.82
CA ALA A 194 -5.79 -13.38 6.87
C ALA A 194 -4.48 -13.03 7.60
N SER A 195 -4.16 -13.70 8.71
CA SER A 195 -2.91 -13.52 9.45
C SER A 195 -1.69 -13.90 8.62
N THR A 196 -1.71 -15.07 7.96
CA THR A 196 -0.61 -15.51 7.10
C THR A 196 -0.38 -14.53 5.95
N LEU A 197 -1.46 -14.07 5.30
CA LEU A 197 -1.37 -13.04 4.26
C LEU A 197 -0.80 -11.73 4.82
N LEU A 198 -1.26 -11.26 5.98
CA LEU A 198 -0.75 -10.05 6.61
C LEU A 198 0.74 -10.13 6.97
N ILE A 199 1.23 -11.27 7.44
CA ILE A 199 2.65 -11.49 7.69
C ILE A 199 3.45 -11.36 6.40
N VAL A 200 2.99 -12.01 5.32
CA VAL A 200 3.64 -11.93 4.00
C VAL A 200 3.64 -10.49 3.48
N PHE A 201 2.51 -9.78 3.58
CA PHE A 201 2.42 -8.37 3.20
C PHE A 201 3.30 -7.46 4.08
N SER A 202 3.38 -7.71 5.37
CA SER A 202 4.25 -6.95 6.29
C SER A 202 5.72 -7.12 5.93
N LEU A 203 6.19 -8.35 5.72
CA LEU A 203 7.56 -8.63 5.26
C LEU A 203 7.84 -7.95 3.92
N TYR A 204 6.85 -7.92 3.02
CA TYR A 204 6.96 -7.24 1.74
C TYR A 204 7.11 -5.72 1.91
N VAL A 205 6.23 -5.08 2.70
CA VAL A 205 6.30 -3.63 2.98
C VAL A 205 7.60 -3.27 3.70
N PHE A 206 8.05 -4.11 4.63
CA PHE A 206 9.33 -3.93 5.32
C PHE A 206 10.50 -3.94 4.32
N ASN A 207 10.52 -4.90 3.38
CA ASN A 207 11.51 -4.94 2.32
C ASN A 207 11.45 -3.71 1.40
N SER A 208 10.25 -3.27 1.01
CA SER A 208 10.07 -2.07 0.19
C SER A 208 10.59 -0.80 0.89
N SER A 209 10.44 -0.70 2.22
CA SER A 209 10.97 0.43 2.99
C SER A 209 12.51 0.47 2.98
N LEU A 210 13.17 -0.69 3.06
CA LEU A 210 14.64 -0.81 2.95
C LEU A 210 15.15 -0.38 1.57
N ILE A 211 14.41 -0.71 0.51
CA ILE A 211 14.70 -0.26 -0.86
C ILE A 211 14.61 1.27 -0.95
N LEU A 212 13.58 1.89 -0.36
CA LEU A 212 13.44 3.35 -0.31
C LEU A 212 14.57 4.03 0.50
N PHE A 213 15.10 3.37 1.52
CA PHE A 213 16.27 3.84 2.26
C PHE A 213 17.59 3.69 1.50
N ASN A 214 17.60 2.94 0.38
CA ASN A 214 18.81 2.56 -0.36
C ASN A 214 19.76 1.72 0.52
N ALA A 215 19.18 0.82 1.35
CA ALA A 215 19.96 -0.05 2.20
C ALA A 215 20.78 -1.06 1.35
N PRO A 216 22.07 -1.29 1.68
CA PRO A 216 22.95 -2.15 0.89
C PRO A 216 22.53 -3.63 0.90
N ILE A 217 21.84 -4.07 1.96
CA ILE A 217 21.35 -5.44 2.14
C ILE A 217 19.82 -5.38 2.15
N THR A 218 19.21 -5.88 1.06
CA THR A 218 17.76 -5.98 0.88
C THR A 218 17.44 -7.45 0.62
N PHE A 219 16.23 -7.93 0.96
CA PHE A 219 15.86 -9.32 0.69
C PHE A 219 15.93 -9.65 -0.82
N SER A 220 15.73 -8.64 -1.69
CA SER A 220 15.90 -8.75 -3.13
C SER A 220 17.36 -8.88 -3.57
N THR A 221 18.33 -8.26 -2.88
CA THR A 221 19.76 -8.44 -3.20
C THR A 221 20.29 -9.76 -2.65
N LEU A 222 19.79 -10.21 -1.49
CA LEU A 222 20.15 -11.51 -0.91
C LEU A 222 19.61 -12.71 -1.72
N THR A 223 18.39 -12.61 -2.28
CA THR A 223 17.80 -13.68 -3.11
C THR A 223 18.11 -13.54 -4.61
N ARG A 224 18.81 -12.46 -5.02
CA ARG A 224 19.25 -12.21 -6.40
C ARG A 224 20.09 -13.34 -6.99
N PRO A 225 21.08 -13.92 -6.27
CA PRO A 225 21.89 -15.01 -6.83
C PRO A 225 21.02 -16.20 -7.18
N LEU A 226 20.16 -16.64 -6.26
CA LEU A 226 19.22 -17.74 -6.49
C LEU A 226 18.26 -17.44 -7.66
N ARG A 227 17.62 -16.27 -7.69
CA ARG A 227 16.68 -15.93 -8.78
C ARG A 227 17.37 -15.84 -10.13
N TRP A 228 18.58 -15.28 -10.20
CA TRP A 228 19.37 -15.21 -11.42
C TRP A 228 19.73 -16.61 -11.93
N PHE A 229 20.09 -17.53 -11.03
CA PHE A 229 20.36 -18.93 -11.38
C PHE A 229 19.18 -19.63 -12.07
N PHE A 230 17.94 -19.29 -11.69
CA PHE A 230 16.70 -19.85 -12.26
C PHE A 230 16.02 -18.95 -13.31
N SER A 231 16.63 -17.82 -13.72
CA SER A 231 16.04 -16.87 -14.67
C SER A 231 16.54 -17.08 -16.09
N ALA A 232 15.67 -16.87 -17.08
CA ALA A 232 16.04 -16.86 -18.50
C ALA A 232 17.04 -15.73 -18.85
N GLU A 233 17.11 -14.69 -18.00
CA GLU A 233 18.08 -13.58 -18.10
C GLU A 233 19.54 -14.04 -18.01
N ARG A 234 19.82 -15.27 -17.55
CA ARG A 234 21.18 -15.87 -17.56
C ARG A 234 21.74 -16.03 -18.98
N PHE A 235 20.87 -16.17 -19.97
CA PHE A 235 21.26 -16.38 -21.37
C PHE A 235 21.22 -15.09 -22.21
N GLU A 236 20.75 -13.98 -21.64
CA GLU A 236 20.77 -12.67 -22.31
C GLU A 236 22.10 -11.97 -22.04
N SER A 237 22.89 -11.75 -23.09
CA SER A 237 24.00 -10.82 -23.04
C SER A 237 23.44 -9.41 -22.86
N ASN A 238 23.56 -8.83 -21.67
CA ASN A 238 23.23 -7.42 -21.46
C ASN A 238 24.40 -6.57 -21.98
N PRO A 239 24.29 -5.92 -23.15
CA PRO A 239 25.35 -5.05 -23.62
C PRO A 239 25.52 -3.87 -22.65
N VAL A 240 26.76 -3.55 -22.30
CA VAL A 240 27.08 -2.33 -21.55
C VAL A 240 26.85 -1.16 -22.50
N ASN A 241 25.73 -0.45 -22.32
CA ASN A 241 25.35 0.68 -23.15
C ASN A 241 24.97 1.86 -22.26
N ASN A 242 25.40 3.06 -22.66
CA ASN A 242 25.08 4.29 -21.94
C ASN A 242 23.69 4.84 -22.31
N GLN A 243 23.03 4.30 -23.34
CA GLN A 243 21.64 4.61 -23.66
C GLN A 243 20.75 3.44 -23.25
N ILE A 244 19.97 3.63 -22.19
CA ILE A 244 19.12 2.58 -21.62
C ILE A 244 17.66 3.00 -21.73
N THR A 245 16.84 2.09 -22.25
CA THR A 245 15.39 2.27 -22.29
C THR A 245 14.72 1.30 -21.32
N ILE A 246 14.03 1.82 -20.31
CA ILE A 246 13.18 1.04 -19.41
C ILE A 246 11.74 1.14 -19.88
N ASN A 247 11.20 0.01 -20.30
CA ASN A 247 9.78 -0.18 -20.54
C ASN A 247 9.06 -0.39 -19.21
N ILE A 248 8.11 0.48 -18.92
CA ILE A 248 7.21 0.39 -17.78
C ILE A 248 5.98 -0.39 -18.23
N ASN A 249 5.68 -1.46 -17.51
CA ASN A 249 4.52 -2.34 -17.74
C ASN A 249 3.63 -2.38 -16.48
N ASN A 250 2.42 -2.92 -16.61
CA ASN A 250 1.53 -3.14 -15.45
C ASN A 250 2.15 -4.08 -14.41
N SER A 251 3.05 -4.97 -14.82
CA SER A 251 3.77 -5.92 -13.99
C SER A 251 5.13 -5.43 -13.46
N GLY A 252 5.54 -4.20 -13.74
CA GLY A 252 6.78 -3.59 -13.24
C GLY A 252 7.68 -3.02 -14.34
N TYR A 253 9.00 -3.01 -14.10
CA TYR A 253 10.01 -2.46 -15.01
C TYR A 253 10.71 -3.55 -15.82
N SER A 254 11.01 -3.26 -17.08
CA SER A 254 11.81 -4.11 -17.96
C SER A 254 12.78 -3.26 -18.80
N PRO A 255 14.10 -3.54 -18.80
CA PRO A 255 14.76 -4.59 -18.02
C PRO A 255 14.77 -4.26 -16.52
N LYS A 256 14.85 -5.31 -15.67
CA LYS A 256 15.04 -5.15 -14.21
C LYS A 256 16.51 -4.99 -13.84
N TYR A 257 17.41 -5.31 -14.75
CA TYR A 257 18.84 -5.26 -14.54
C TYR A 257 19.54 -4.71 -15.79
N PHE A 258 20.49 -3.81 -15.61
CA PHE A 258 21.35 -3.33 -16.68
C PHE A 258 22.69 -2.84 -16.14
N GLN A 259 23.70 -2.81 -17.00
CA GLN A 259 25.07 -2.39 -16.65
C GLN A 259 25.45 -1.10 -17.37
N VAL A 260 26.17 -0.22 -16.67
CA VAL A 260 26.71 1.04 -17.20
C VAL A 260 28.16 1.23 -16.78
N LYS A 261 28.92 2.02 -17.55
CA LYS A 261 30.32 2.35 -17.21
C LYS A 261 30.40 3.51 -16.23
N VAL A 262 31.39 3.44 -15.34
CA VAL A 262 31.73 4.54 -14.43
C VAL A 262 32.25 5.76 -15.21
N ASN A 263 31.96 6.97 -14.72
CA ASN A 263 32.40 8.25 -15.28
C ASN A 263 31.93 8.55 -16.72
N GLN A 264 30.95 7.81 -17.26
CA GLN A 264 30.36 8.10 -18.56
C GLN A 264 28.91 8.58 -18.41
N PRO A 265 28.47 9.57 -19.20
CA PRO A 265 27.10 10.07 -19.13
C PRO A 265 26.13 8.99 -19.62
N VAL A 266 25.17 8.64 -18.77
CA VAL A 266 24.11 7.67 -19.05
C VAL A 266 22.83 8.42 -19.38
N GLN A 267 22.19 8.06 -20.49
CA GLN A 267 20.88 8.53 -20.91
C GLN A 267 19.84 7.44 -20.64
N LEU A 268 19.03 7.67 -19.60
CA LEU A 268 17.96 6.78 -19.18
C LEU A 268 16.62 7.26 -19.74
N THR A 269 16.01 6.46 -20.60
CA THR A 269 14.70 6.73 -21.20
C THR A 269 13.66 5.82 -20.56
N LEU A 270 12.64 6.41 -19.95
CA LEU A 270 11.47 5.71 -19.43
C LEU A 270 10.36 5.76 -20.46
N VAL A 271 9.79 4.60 -20.81
CA VAL A 271 8.69 4.49 -21.77
C VAL A 271 7.53 3.76 -21.11
N SER A 272 6.36 4.39 -21.07
CA SER A 272 5.10 3.74 -20.69
C SER A 272 4.20 3.57 -21.91
N LYS A 273 3.58 2.40 -22.06
CA LYS A 273 2.55 2.13 -23.08
C LYS A 273 1.29 1.57 -22.42
N ASN A 274 0.24 2.40 -22.33
CA ASN A 274 -1.05 2.07 -21.71
C ASN A 274 -0.93 1.42 -20.30
N VAL A 275 0.00 1.94 -19.49
CA VAL A 275 0.24 1.44 -18.14
C VAL A 275 -0.79 2.05 -17.18
N ARG A 276 -1.33 1.18 -16.33
CA ARG A 276 -2.38 1.43 -15.36
C ARG A 276 -2.01 0.79 -14.01
N SER A 277 -0.76 0.97 -13.57
CA SER A 277 -0.27 0.50 -12.28
C SER A 277 0.58 1.56 -11.57
N CYS A 278 0.93 1.30 -10.31
CA CYS A 278 1.84 2.13 -9.53
C CYS A 278 3.27 2.20 -10.12
N ALA A 279 3.59 1.36 -11.10
CA ALA A 279 4.88 1.41 -11.82
C ALA A 279 5.09 2.71 -12.61
N LEU A 280 4.03 3.50 -12.85
CA LEU A 280 4.10 4.82 -13.48
C LEU A 280 4.93 5.84 -12.68
N ALA A 281 4.99 5.69 -11.36
CA ALA A 281 5.90 6.47 -10.55
C ALA A 281 7.27 5.78 -10.56
N PHE A 282 8.33 6.51 -10.91
CA PHE A 282 9.70 6.04 -10.95
C PHE A 282 10.56 6.88 -9.99
N VAL A 283 11.32 6.20 -9.13
CA VAL A 283 12.18 6.81 -8.12
C VAL A 283 13.56 6.19 -8.21
N PHE A 284 14.55 7.03 -8.51
CA PHE A 284 15.96 6.65 -8.53
C PHE A 284 16.76 7.58 -7.62
N LYS A 285 16.78 7.22 -6.34
CA LYS A 285 17.26 8.08 -5.24
C LYS A 285 18.74 8.45 -5.36
N SER A 286 19.57 7.49 -5.77
CA SER A 286 21.04 7.67 -5.87
C SER A 286 21.45 8.78 -6.85
N PHE A 287 20.60 9.08 -7.83
CA PHE A 287 20.80 10.15 -8.81
C PHE A 287 19.76 11.27 -8.68
N ASN A 288 18.98 11.27 -7.60
CA ASN A 288 17.91 12.23 -7.32
C ASN A 288 16.85 12.39 -8.43
N ILE A 289 16.60 11.31 -9.19
CA ILE A 289 15.59 11.31 -10.26
C ILE A 289 14.25 10.84 -9.68
N ARG A 290 13.19 11.62 -9.89
CA ARG A 290 11.82 11.26 -9.56
C ARG A 290 10.91 11.67 -10.70
N ALA A 291 10.14 10.73 -11.21
CA ALA A 291 9.29 10.93 -12.36
C ALA A 291 7.93 10.26 -12.14
N ILE A 292 6.87 10.89 -12.60
CA ILE A 292 5.55 10.26 -12.71
C ILE A 292 5.14 10.34 -14.17
N LEU A 293 5.06 9.19 -14.83
CA LEU A 293 4.67 9.10 -16.23
C LEU A 293 3.16 9.08 -16.38
N LYS A 294 2.66 9.59 -17.50
CA LYS A 294 1.28 9.33 -17.94
C LYS A 294 1.14 7.88 -18.42
N PRO A 295 -0.09 7.33 -18.56
CA PRO A 295 -0.30 5.95 -19.03
C PRO A 295 0.42 5.61 -20.34
N THR A 296 0.53 6.58 -21.24
CA THR A 296 1.38 6.50 -22.42
C THR A 296 2.24 7.76 -22.47
N ASP A 297 3.52 7.61 -22.19
CA ASP A 297 4.46 8.72 -22.04
C ASP A 297 5.90 8.27 -22.31
N LYS A 298 6.77 9.24 -22.58
CA LYS A 298 8.21 9.03 -22.74
C LYS A 298 8.97 10.16 -22.06
N GLN A 299 9.82 9.81 -21.10
CA GLN A 299 10.64 10.79 -20.37
C GLN A 299 12.09 10.33 -20.37
N THR A 300 13.03 11.25 -20.59
CA THR A 300 14.46 10.95 -20.67
C THR A 300 15.22 11.74 -19.61
N PHE A 301 16.14 11.08 -18.91
CA PHE A 301 16.99 11.64 -17.87
C PHE A 301 18.44 11.35 -18.19
N THR A 302 19.33 12.30 -17.89
CA THR A 302 20.77 12.14 -18.08
C THR A 302 21.47 12.27 -16.73
N PHE A 303 22.35 11.33 -16.40
CA PHE A 303 23.14 11.35 -15.18
C PHE A 303 24.49 10.64 -15.38
N THR A 304 25.46 10.90 -14.49
CA THR A 304 26.80 10.32 -14.58
C THR A 304 27.14 9.59 -13.27
N PRO A 305 27.30 8.26 -13.29
CA PRO A 305 27.71 7.49 -12.12
C PRO A 305 29.21 7.69 -11.82
N THR A 306 29.54 8.14 -10.62
CA THR A 306 30.92 8.42 -10.19
C THR A 306 31.55 7.33 -9.32
N LYS A 307 30.75 6.40 -8.81
CA LYS A 307 31.21 5.27 -7.98
C LYS A 307 30.73 3.95 -8.58
N THR A 308 31.56 2.93 -8.53
CA THR A 308 31.20 1.56 -8.89
C THR A 308 30.28 0.97 -7.83
N GLY A 309 29.41 0.05 -8.24
CA GLY A 309 28.48 -0.62 -7.34
C GLY A 309 27.07 -0.78 -7.89
N SER A 310 26.21 -1.37 -7.06
CA SER A 310 24.82 -1.66 -7.39
C SER A 310 23.91 -0.54 -6.87
N TYR A 311 23.11 0.03 -7.76
CA TYR A 311 22.17 1.10 -7.48
C TYR A 311 20.74 0.65 -7.74
N LEU A 312 19.87 0.76 -6.73
CA LEU A 312 18.48 0.37 -6.84
C LEU A 312 17.61 1.54 -7.34
N TYR A 313 16.68 1.23 -8.23
CA TYR A 313 15.56 2.09 -8.60
C TYR A 313 14.25 1.37 -8.32
N SER A 314 13.18 2.11 -8.06
CA SER A 314 11.89 1.52 -7.70
C SER A 314 10.70 2.42 -8.01
N CYS A 315 9.48 1.87 -7.88
CA CYS A 315 8.27 2.67 -7.89
C CYS A 315 8.09 3.44 -6.58
N SER A 316 7.12 4.36 -6.52
CA SER A 316 6.82 5.14 -5.29
C SER A 316 6.58 4.29 -4.05
N MET A 317 6.13 3.03 -4.23
CA MET A 317 5.87 2.09 -3.15
C MET A 317 7.04 1.16 -2.84
N GLY A 318 8.15 1.21 -3.61
CA GLY A 318 9.23 0.21 -3.49
C GLY A 318 8.80 -1.22 -3.86
N MET A 319 7.63 -1.38 -4.50
CA MET A 319 7.02 -2.68 -4.85
C MET A 319 7.67 -3.26 -6.12
N TYR A 320 7.68 -2.46 -7.18
CA TYR A 320 8.46 -2.77 -8.37
C TYR A 320 9.83 -2.14 -8.24
N SER A 321 10.89 -2.93 -8.40
CA SER A 321 12.27 -2.47 -8.31
C SER A 321 13.12 -3.09 -9.40
N GLY A 322 14.18 -2.39 -9.77
CA GLY A 322 15.26 -2.91 -10.59
C GLY A 322 16.62 -2.42 -10.09
N THR A 323 17.68 -2.93 -10.68
CA THR A 323 19.06 -2.69 -10.27
C THR A 323 19.88 -2.25 -11.46
N MET A 324 20.54 -1.11 -11.32
CA MET A 324 21.61 -0.68 -12.21
C MET A 324 22.95 -1.05 -11.57
N GLU A 325 23.83 -1.67 -12.33
CA GLU A 325 25.19 -1.99 -11.88
C GLU A 325 26.20 -1.14 -12.63
N VAL A 326 27.03 -0.42 -11.87
CA VAL A 326 28.11 0.40 -12.41
C VAL A 326 29.38 -0.43 -12.40
N VAL A 327 29.85 -0.76 -13.60
CA VAL A 327 31.09 -1.48 -13.87
C VAL A 327 32.19 -0.49 -14.29
N GLN A 328 33.44 -0.93 -14.24
CA GLN A 328 34.59 -0.15 -14.69
C GLN A 328 34.59 0.03 -16.22
#